data_AF-A0A1D3D8G0-F1
#
_entry.id   AF-A0A1D3D8G0-F1
#
_cell.length_a   1.000
_cell.length_b   1.000
_cell.length_c   1.000
_cell.angle_alpha   90.00
_cell.angle_beta   90.00
_cell.angle_gamma   90.00
#
_symmetry.space_group_name_H-M   'P 1'
#
loop_
_entity.id
_entity.type
_entity.pdbx_description
1 polymer ?
#
loop_
_entity_poly.entity_id
_entity_poly.type
_entity_poly.pdbx_seq_one_letter_code
_entity_poly.pdbx_strand_id
1 'polypeptide(L)'
;MIQRLRRTVDALKEGVVDFEAQHRLQDFLVHISVAGTLCAFLLGFFTESFYDCFLTVLATTLVAALVCIPSWPIYKRNPINWTPHDPKRIAQLYASDMGVVPPIEVAPEKRPSKKNAAGNKKRK
;
A
#
# COMPACT_ATOMS: atom_id res chain seq x y z
N MET A 1 10.66 -20.78 15.40
CA MET A 1 9.88 -21.04 14.16
C MET A 1 8.42 -20.59 14.28
N ILE A 2 7.69 -21.03 15.30
CA ILE A 2 6.26 -20.69 15.54
C ILE A 2 5.99 -19.17 15.60
N GLN A 3 6.91 -18.37 16.16
CA GLN A 3 6.74 -16.92 16.23
C GLN A 3 6.76 -16.22 14.87
N ARG A 4 7.46 -16.78 13.86
CA ARG A 4 7.46 -16.22 12.49
C ARG A 4 6.11 -16.41 11.82
N LEU A 5 5.49 -17.58 12.04
CA LEU A 5 4.18 -17.91 11.50
C LEU A 5 3.07 -17.01 12.07
N ARG A 6 3.11 -16.70 13.36
CA ARG A 6 2.14 -15.75 13.94
C ARG A 6 2.25 -14.38 13.28
N ARG A 7 3.46 -13.85 13.15
CA ARG A 7 3.70 -12.55 12.49
C ARG A 7 3.21 -12.53 11.04
N THR A 8 3.39 -13.62 10.29
CA THR A 8 2.84 -13.71 8.93
C THR A 8 1.32 -13.68 8.96
N VAL A 9 0.66 -14.47 9.81
CA VAL A 9 -0.80 -14.50 9.88
C VAL A 9 -1.37 -13.16 10.35
N ASP A 10 -0.74 -12.52 11.33
CA ASP A 10 -1.17 -11.22 11.84
C ASP A 10 -1.03 -10.13 10.76
N ALA A 11 0.08 -10.13 10.00
CA ALA A 11 0.27 -9.22 8.88
C ALA A 11 -0.77 -9.44 7.75
N LEU A 12 -1.09 -10.71 7.45
CA LEU A 12 -2.15 -11.04 6.48
C LEU A 12 -3.54 -10.56 6.95
N LYS A 13 -3.84 -10.62 8.25
CA LYS A 13 -5.12 -10.15 8.82
C LYS A 13 -5.24 -8.63 8.81
N GLU A 14 -4.14 -7.92 9.02
CA GLU A 14 -4.13 -6.46 8.98
C GLU A 14 -4.37 -5.93 7.56
N GLY A 15 -3.90 -6.63 6.53
CA GLY A 15 -4.13 -6.25 5.13
C GLY A 15 -3.51 -4.91 4.73
N VAL A 16 -2.55 -4.39 5.52
CA VAL A 16 -1.91 -3.10 5.29
C VAL A 16 -0.62 -3.31 4.49
N VAL A 17 -0.57 -2.68 3.32
CA VAL A 17 0.60 -2.63 2.44
C VAL A 17 1.16 -1.22 2.42
N ASP A 18 2.48 -1.11 2.50
CA ASP A 18 3.22 0.15 2.45
C ASP A 18 3.25 0.73 1.03
N PHE A 19 3.34 2.05 0.89
CA PHE A 19 3.38 2.74 -0.40
C PHE A 19 4.60 2.30 -1.25
N GLU A 20 5.76 2.20 -0.61
CA GLU A 20 6.99 1.72 -1.28
C GLU A 20 6.89 0.26 -1.69
N ALA A 21 6.11 -0.54 -0.95
CA ALA A 21 5.85 -1.92 -1.33
C ALA A 21 4.87 -2.01 -2.49
N GLN A 22 3.87 -1.12 -2.60
CA GLN A 22 2.94 -1.08 -3.73
C GLN A 22 3.66 -0.86 -5.06
N HIS A 23 4.64 0.05 -5.11
CA HIS A 23 5.42 0.27 -6.32
C HIS A 23 6.18 -1.00 -6.73
N ARG A 24 6.87 -1.64 -5.78
CA ARG A 24 7.59 -2.90 -6.04
C ARG A 24 6.67 -4.05 -6.43
N LEU A 25 5.50 -4.13 -5.81
CA LEU A 25 4.46 -5.11 -6.15
C LEU A 25 4.02 -4.96 -7.61
N GLN A 26 3.85 -3.73 -8.08
CA GLN A 26 3.51 -3.46 -9.47
C GLN A 26 4.63 -3.94 -10.41
N ASP A 27 5.89 -3.64 -10.09
CA ASP A 27 7.03 -4.10 -10.90
C ASP A 27 7.10 -5.63 -10.95
N PHE A 28 6.91 -6.30 -9.80
CA PHE A 28 6.88 -7.77 -9.75
C PHE A 28 5.74 -8.34 -10.58
N LEU A 29 4.55 -7.76 -10.49
CA LEU A 29 3.38 -8.19 -11.25
C LEU A 29 3.66 -8.12 -12.75
N VAL A 30 4.25 -7.02 -13.23
CA VAL A 30 4.63 -6.85 -14.64
C VAL A 30 5.69 -7.88 -15.04
N HIS A 31 6.76 -8.03 -14.26
CA HIS A 31 7.84 -8.98 -14.59
C HIS A 31 7.35 -10.43 -14.65
N ILE A 32 6.56 -10.87 -13.67
CA ILE A 32 5.99 -12.21 -13.63
C ILE A 32 5.05 -12.43 -14.82
N SER A 33 4.21 -11.44 -15.13
CA SER A 33 3.23 -11.56 -16.21
C SER A 33 3.91 -11.60 -17.58
N VAL A 34 4.92 -10.75 -17.82
CA VAL A 34 5.68 -10.75 -19.07
C VAL A 34 6.43 -12.06 -19.25
N ALA A 35 7.16 -12.51 -18.21
CA ALA A 35 7.90 -13.76 -18.26
C ALA A 35 6.98 -14.97 -18.48
N GLY A 36 5.88 -15.06 -17.72
CA GLY A 36 4.94 -16.17 -17.84
C GLY A 36 4.16 -16.17 -19.15
N THR A 37 3.82 -15.00 -19.70
CA THR A 37 3.17 -14.90 -21.02
C THR A 37 4.13 -15.33 -22.14
N LEU A 38 5.41 -14.96 -22.07
CA LEU A 38 6.43 -15.45 -23.00
C LEU A 38 6.58 -16.97 -22.92
N CYS A 39 6.65 -17.54 -21.71
CA CYS A 39 6.67 -18.99 -21.52
C CYS A 39 5.41 -19.67 -22.05
N ALA A 40 4.22 -19.11 -21.78
CA ALA A 40 2.95 -19.64 -22.26
C ALA A 40 2.87 -19.65 -23.80
N PHE A 41 3.35 -18.58 -24.44
CA PHE A 41 3.42 -18.50 -25.88
C PHE A 41 4.35 -19.56 -26.47
N LEU A 42 5.55 -19.73 -25.92
CA LEU A 42 6.48 -20.77 -26.38
C LEU A 42 5.91 -22.18 -26.20
N LEU A 43 5.33 -22.47 -25.04
CA LEU A 43 4.72 -23.77 -24.77
C LEU A 43 3.55 -24.06 -25.71
N GLY A 44 2.63 -23.11 -25.87
CA GLY A 44 1.50 -23.25 -26.79
C GLY A 44 1.92 -23.35 -28.25
N PHE A 45 3.04 -22.72 -28.63
CA PHE A 45 3.62 -22.86 -29.97
C PHE A 45 4.14 -24.28 -30.22
N PHE A 46 4.86 -24.86 -29.26
CA PHE A 46 5.39 -26.23 -29.41
C PHE A 46 4.30 -27.32 -29.33
N THR A 47 3.24 -27.10 -28.55
CA THR A 47 2.14 -28.07 -28.44
C THR A 47 1.04 -27.85 -29.49
N GLU A 48 1.15 -26.80 -30.30
CA GLU A 48 0.14 -26.37 -31.30
C GLU A 48 -1.29 -26.26 -30.73
N SER A 49 -1.41 -26.06 -29.41
CA SER A 49 -2.66 -26.12 -28.68
C SER A 49 -2.93 -24.81 -27.94
N PHE A 50 -4.05 -24.17 -28.26
CA PHE A 50 -4.49 -22.97 -27.55
C PHE A 50 -4.83 -23.26 -26.08
N TYR A 51 -5.26 -24.49 -25.77
CA TYR A 51 -5.61 -24.88 -24.41
C TYR A 51 -4.39 -24.82 -23.47
N ASP A 52 -3.23 -25.29 -23.91
CA ASP A 52 -2.01 -25.29 -23.10
C ASP A 52 -1.48 -23.88 -22.87
N CYS A 53 -1.57 -23.01 -23.89
CA CYS A 53 -1.28 -21.59 -23.77
C CYS A 53 -2.18 -20.93 -22.71
N PHE A 54 -3.49 -21.16 -22.79
CA PHE A 54 -4.43 -20.58 -21.83
C PHE A 54 -4.20 -21.09 -20.40
N LEU A 55 -3.97 -22.40 -20.24
CA LEU A 55 -3.73 -23.02 -18.93
C LEU A 55 -2.45 -22.47 -18.28
N THR A 56 -1.39 -22.25 -19.06
CA THR A 56 -0.12 -21.71 -18.57
C THR A 56 -0.21 -20.22 -18.21
N VAL A 57 -0.97 -19.41 -18.96
CA VAL A 57 -1.29 -18.03 -18.57
C VAL A 57 -2.11 -17.99 -17.27
N LEU A 58 -3.08 -18.90 -17.12
CA LEU A 58 -3.90 -18.99 -15.92
C LEU A 58 -3.05 -19.39 -14.71
N ALA A 59 -2.17 -20.38 -14.87
CA ALA A 59 -1.21 -20.77 -13.84
C ALA A 59 -0.29 -19.61 -13.44
N THR A 60 0.25 -18.87 -14.42
CA THR A 60 1.05 -17.66 -14.17
C THR A 60 0.28 -16.62 -13.38
N THR A 61 -0.98 -16.38 -13.76
CA THR A 61 -1.85 -15.41 -13.08
C THR A 61 -2.11 -15.81 -11.63
N LEU A 62 -2.33 -17.11 -11.36
CA LEU A 62 -2.48 -17.62 -10.00
C LEU A 62 -1.21 -17.43 -9.17
N VAL A 63 -0.03 -17.67 -9.76
CA VAL A 63 1.25 -17.43 -9.09
C VAL A 63 1.42 -15.93 -8.78
N ALA A 64 1.15 -15.06 -9.75
CA ALA A 64 1.21 -13.62 -9.56
C ALA A 64 0.25 -13.14 -8.47
N ALA A 65 -0.97 -13.68 -8.44
CA ALA A 65 -1.98 -13.40 -7.42
C ALA A 65 -1.50 -13.82 -6.01
N LEU A 66 -0.93 -15.02 -5.88
CA LEU A 66 -0.37 -15.50 -4.62
C LEU A 66 0.80 -14.66 -4.12
N VAL A 67 1.59 -14.06 -5.01
CA VAL A 67 2.69 -13.18 -4.62
C VAL A 67 2.17 -11.79 -4.27
N CYS A 68 1.30 -11.20 -5.09
CA CYS A 68 0.99 -9.77 -5.04
C CYS A 68 -0.23 -9.41 -4.17
N ILE A 69 -1.21 -10.31 -4.05
CA ILE A 69 -2.45 -10.05 -3.30
C ILE A 69 -2.25 -10.13 -1.77
N PRO A 70 -1.63 -11.18 -1.22
CA PRO A 70 -1.47 -11.26 0.23
C PRO A 70 -0.50 -10.19 0.73
N SER A 71 -0.88 -9.55 1.83
CA SER A 71 -0.02 -8.60 2.55
C SER A 71 1.07 -9.35 3.33
N TRP A 72 2.06 -9.88 2.62
CA TRP A 72 3.21 -10.53 3.25
C TRP A 72 3.91 -9.56 4.22
N PRO A 73 4.42 -10.03 5.37
CA PRO A 73 5.09 -9.16 6.33
C PRO A 73 6.34 -8.45 5.77
N ILE A 74 6.88 -8.92 4.64
CA ILE A 74 7.98 -8.28 3.93
C ILE A 74 7.60 -6.93 3.31
N TYR A 75 6.31 -6.70 3.04
CA TYR A 75 5.78 -5.50 2.43
C TYR A 75 5.49 -4.37 3.42
N LYS A 76 5.74 -4.58 4.73
CA LYS A 76 5.50 -3.60 5.79
C LYS A 76 6.80 -3.08 6.42
N ARG A 77 7.80 -2.77 5.59
CA ARG A 77 9.14 -2.41 6.06
C ARG A 77 9.35 -0.92 6.31
N ASN A 78 8.65 -0.01 5.61
CA ASN A 78 8.85 1.43 5.76
C ASN A 78 7.58 2.11 6.30
N PRO A 79 7.42 2.24 7.64
CA PRO A 79 6.27 2.96 8.17
C PRO A 79 6.31 4.44 7.74
N ILE A 80 5.24 4.90 7.09
CA ILE A 80 5.09 6.30 6.68
C ILE A 80 4.92 7.17 7.94
N ASN A 81 5.88 8.06 8.20
CA ASN A 81 5.77 9.08 9.23
C ASN A 81 5.02 10.30 8.69
N TRP A 82 3.73 10.36 8.96
CA TRP A 82 2.92 11.54 8.63
C TRP A 82 3.38 12.75 9.45
N THR A 83 3.78 13.83 8.77
CA THR A 83 4.03 15.10 9.45
C THR A 83 2.73 15.67 10.01
N PRO A 84 2.76 16.30 11.20
CA PRO A 84 1.58 16.92 11.78
C PRO A 84 1.02 18.00 10.83
N HIS A 85 -0.31 18.06 10.74
CA HIS A 85 -1.02 19.01 9.89
C HIS A 85 -0.87 20.44 10.44
N ASP A 86 0.15 21.15 9.98
CA ASP A 86 0.34 22.59 10.26
C ASP A 86 -0.13 23.41 9.05
N PRO A 87 -1.34 24.02 9.12
CA PRO A 87 -1.92 24.77 8.01
C PRO A 87 -1.06 25.97 7.58
N LYS A 88 -0.27 26.56 8.50
CA LYS A 88 0.61 27.69 8.17
C LYS A 88 1.80 27.21 7.34
N ARG A 89 2.44 26.11 7.76
CA ARG A 89 3.54 25.49 7.01
C ARG A 89 3.09 25.04 5.62
N ILE A 90 1.92 24.43 5.52
CA ILE A 90 1.34 23.96 4.25
C ILE A 90 1.11 25.15 3.30
N ALA A 91 0.49 26.24 3.78
CA ALA A 91 0.27 27.45 2.99
C ALA A 91 1.59 28.09 2.51
N GLN A 92 2.63 28.08 3.35
CA GLN A 92 3.97 28.56 2.99
C GLN A 92 4.62 27.70 1.91
N LEU A 93 4.52 26.37 1.99
CA LEU A 93 5.07 25.45 0.98
C LEU A 93 4.41 25.64 -0.39
N TYR A 94 3.09 25.84 -0.43
CA TYR A 94 2.38 26.16 -1.67
C TYR A 94 2.79 27.52 -2.23
N ALA A 95 3.01 28.52 -1.37
CA ALA A 95 3.47 29.84 -1.79
C ALA A 95 4.90 29.80 -2.36
N SER A 96 5.79 28.96 -1.82
CA SER A 96 7.16 28.81 -2.34
C SER A 96 7.21 28.09 -3.69
N ASP A 97 6.35 27.08 -3.91
CA ASP A 97 6.31 26.33 -5.17
C ASP A 97 5.64 27.12 -6.31
N MET A 98 4.64 27.96 -6.00
CA MET A 98 3.89 28.71 -7.02
C MET A 98 4.42 30.11 -7.30
N GLY A 99 5.48 30.57 -6.61
CA GLY A 99 6.09 31.90 -6.83
C GLY A 99 5.14 33.09 -6.62
N VAL A 100 3.97 32.87 -6.01
CA VAL A 100 2.91 33.85 -5.79
C VAL A 100 2.37 33.69 -4.38
N VAL A 101 2.38 34.78 -3.61
CA VAL A 101 1.76 34.84 -2.27
C VAL A 101 0.33 35.36 -2.41
N PRO A 102 -0.71 34.60 -2.03
CA PRO A 102 -2.03 35.18 -1.80
C PRO A 102 -2.17 35.63 -0.33
N PRO A 103 -2.68 36.85 -0.08
CA PRO A 103 -2.98 37.33 1.25
C PRO A 103 -4.34 36.79 1.70
N ILE A 104 -4.39 35.96 2.75
CA ILE A 104 -5.60 35.86 3.57
C ILE A 104 -5.23 35.73 5.05
N GLU A 105 -5.39 36.84 5.74
CA GLU A 105 -5.64 36.90 7.17
C GLU A 105 -7.02 36.30 7.43
N VAL A 106 -7.09 35.00 7.75
CA VAL A 106 -8.29 34.44 8.40
C VAL A 106 -7.98 34.27 9.88
N ALA A 107 -8.60 35.15 10.66
CA ALA A 107 -8.70 35.19 12.11
C ALA A 107 -9.25 33.86 12.70
N PRO A 108 -9.11 33.62 14.01
CA PRO A 108 -8.92 32.29 14.57
C PRO A 108 -10.22 31.50 14.75
N GLU A 109 -10.30 30.28 14.20
CA GLU A 109 -11.28 29.30 14.64
C GLU A 109 -10.64 28.31 15.63
N LYS A 110 -10.81 28.61 16.93
CA LYS A 110 -10.55 27.65 18.01
C LYS A 110 -11.38 26.39 17.73
N ARG A 111 -10.76 25.30 17.27
CA ARG A 111 -11.39 23.98 17.41
C ARG A 111 -11.51 23.69 18.91
N PRO A 112 -12.71 23.38 19.43
CA PRO A 112 -12.84 23.04 20.83
C PRO A 112 -12.00 21.79 21.09
N SER A 113 -11.07 21.92 22.03
CA SER A 113 -10.41 20.79 22.66
C SER A 113 -11.51 19.81 23.08
N LYS A 114 -11.54 18.62 22.47
CA LYS A 114 -12.30 17.49 23.02
C LYS A 114 -11.65 17.21 24.38
N LYS A 115 -12.22 17.85 25.40
CA LYS A 115 -12.18 17.41 26.79
C LYS A 115 -12.45 15.93 26.74
N ASN A 116 -11.42 15.11 26.99
CA ASN A 116 -11.61 13.71 27.31
C ASN A 116 -12.39 13.67 28.63
N ALA A 117 -13.71 13.68 28.51
CA ALA A 117 -14.65 13.26 29.53
C ALA A 117 -14.53 11.73 29.63
N ALA A 118 -13.45 11.27 30.26
CA ALA A 118 -13.29 9.89 30.70
C ALA A 118 -12.31 9.86 31.89
N GLY A 119 -12.60 10.67 32.91
CA GLY A 119 -11.86 10.68 34.15
C GLY A 119 -12.80 11.09 35.27
N ASN A 120 -13.07 10.14 36.16
CA ASN A 120 -13.68 10.33 37.47
C ASN A 120 -15.23 10.28 37.56
N LYS A 121 -15.79 9.07 37.49
CA LYS A 121 -17.05 8.75 38.17
C LYS A 121 -16.73 8.08 39.51
N LYS A 122 -16.54 8.93 40.52
CA LYS A 122 -16.85 8.76 41.95
C LYS A 122 -16.34 7.49 42.66
N ARG A 123 -15.32 7.70 43.51
CA ARG A 123 -15.31 7.18 44.89
C ARG A 123 -16.52 7.74 45.65
N LYS A 124 -17.39 6.86 46.14
CA LYS A 124 -17.98 6.86 47.49
C LYS A 124 -18.59 5.49 47.72
#